data_AF-A0A562RF82-F1
#
_entry.id   AF-A0A562RF82-F1
#
_cell.length_a   1.000
_cell.length_b   1.000
_cell.length_c   1.000
_cell.angle_alpha   90.00
_cell.angle_beta   90.00
_cell.angle_gamma   90.00
#
_symmetry.space_group_name_H-M   'P 1'
#
loop_
_entity.id
_entity.type
_entity.pdbx_description
1 polymer ?
#
loop_
_entity_poly.entity_id
_entity_poly.type
_entity_poly.pdbx_seq_one_letter_code
_entity_poly.pdbx_strand_id
1 'polypeptide(L)'
;MEPGMGPLVFSSLNHPQRVPLAAELHSRPFLKLRAPELVSHLAVFGHGRGSNAAAQHELLVALCGHFGVAAPGADASHFHHDFGRFRLKWELHSEFATYTFAERGEAVHFDRMPIAHVPQDWLLALRGRVMVAAHVILRKGGAGEHPPVHELFEGPSLAASSVMQGGEICSDFAIAADGFSRFIVNDVRMREQQAGRLVQRLLEIETYRMMALYGLPAAQRAVPELNAIERELAAASAALLEADGTTEQALLEQITHLAARLEKLSLDNSYRFAASKAYFRLVNARIDELRESRIEGVPTVAEFMERRLAPAMSTCEAVAARQEALARRIANSNDLLRTRVGIVQEAQNRQILQSLNARAAQQLRLQQAVEGLSVAAISYYVVGLLGYTIKGAKGLGWVHDADALIALAVPLVAGGVWLTLRSMHRRLHRAHRS
;
A
#
# COMPACT_ATOMS: atom_id res chain seq x y z
N MET A 1 -24.30 -47.69 -45.18
CA MET A 1 -22.85 -47.49 -45.05
C MET A 1 -22.66 -46.00 -44.80
N GLU A 2 -22.73 -45.59 -43.53
CA GLU A 2 -22.49 -44.19 -43.16
C GLU A 2 -20.98 -43.89 -43.31
N PRO A 3 -20.60 -42.76 -43.91
CA PRO A 3 -19.22 -42.35 -43.93
C PRO A 3 -18.83 -41.92 -42.52
N GLY A 4 -18.09 -42.77 -41.82
CA GLY A 4 -17.50 -42.45 -40.52
C GLY A 4 -16.69 -41.17 -40.63
N MET A 5 -17.02 -40.17 -39.80
CA MET A 5 -16.24 -38.96 -39.66
C MET A 5 -14.77 -39.33 -39.42
N GLY A 6 -13.89 -38.90 -40.33
CA GLY A 6 -12.45 -39.01 -40.14
C GLY A 6 -12.03 -38.35 -38.82
N PRO A 7 -10.90 -38.76 -38.22
CA PRO A 7 -10.47 -38.21 -36.95
C PRO A 7 -10.35 -36.68 -37.06
N LEU A 8 -11.21 -35.98 -36.33
CA LEU A 8 -11.15 -34.52 -36.20
C LEU A 8 -9.73 -34.16 -35.74
N VAL A 9 -9.05 -33.29 -36.50
CA VAL A 9 -7.73 -32.76 -36.12
C VAL A 9 -7.93 -31.76 -34.97
N PHE A 10 -8.15 -32.28 -33.77
CA PHE A 10 -8.49 -31.50 -32.57
C PHE A 10 -7.38 -30.52 -32.18
N SER A 11 -6.13 -30.78 -32.57
CA SER A 11 -4.98 -29.92 -32.25
C SER A 11 -5.07 -28.54 -32.94
N SER A 12 -5.58 -28.45 -34.17
CA SER A 12 -5.75 -27.17 -34.88
C SER A 12 -7.00 -26.39 -34.46
N LEU A 13 -7.93 -27.04 -33.75
CA LEU A 13 -9.12 -26.42 -33.17
C LEU A 13 -8.90 -25.95 -31.72
N ASN A 14 -7.82 -26.39 -31.08
CA ASN A 14 -7.55 -26.07 -29.69
C ASN A 14 -6.95 -24.67 -29.56
N HIS A 15 -7.60 -23.85 -28.74
CA HIS A 15 -6.95 -22.65 -28.21
C HIS A 15 -5.62 -23.04 -27.53
N PRO A 16 -4.50 -22.33 -27.75
CA PRO A 16 -3.18 -22.71 -27.22
C PRO A 16 -3.14 -22.92 -25.70
N GLN A 17 -3.99 -22.20 -24.96
CA GLN A 17 -4.09 -22.30 -23.49
C GLN A 17 -4.96 -23.45 -22.99
N ARG A 18 -5.72 -24.15 -23.85
CA ARG A 18 -6.66 -25.20 -23.41
C ARG A 18 -5.97 -26.31 -22.63
N VAL A 19 -4.86 -26.82 -23.16
CA VAL A 19 -4.11 -27.92 -22.54
C VAL A 19 -3.36 -27.45 -21.29
N PRO A 20 -2.60 -26.34 -21.30
CA PRO A 20 -1.97 -25.80 -20.08
C PRO A 20 -2.95 -25.54 -18.93
N LEU A 21 -4.09 -24.88 -19.20
CA LEU A 21 -5.09 -24.57 -18.18
C LEU A 21 -5.78 -25.84 -17.65
N ALA A 22 -6.04 -26.82 -18.51
CA ALA A 22 -6.59 -28.12 -18.07
C ALA A 22 -5.57 -28.90 -17.23
N ALA A 23 -4.28 -28.84 -17.59
CA ALA A 23 -3.21 -29.49 -16.84
C ALA A 23 -3.01 -28.84 -15.45
N GLU A 24 -3.18 -27.52 -15.33
CA GLU A 24 -3.07 -26.81 -14.05
C GLU A 24 -3.99 -27.41 -12.98
N LEU A 25 -5.24 -27.76 -13.32
CA LEU A 25 -6.18 -28.38 -12.39
C LEU A 25 -5.73 -29.75 -11.86
N HIS A 26 -4.93 -30.49 -12.63
CA HIS A 26 -4.46 -31.83 -12.26
C HIS A 26 -3.01 -31.83 -11.73
N SER A 27 -2.33 -30.69 -11.74
CA SER A 27 -0.93 -30.55 -11.34
C SER A 27 -0.68 -30.71 -9.84
N ARG A 28 -1.73 -30.73 -9.01
CA ARG A 28 -1.65 -30.70 -7.53
C ARG A 28 -2.22 -31.96 -6.85
N PRO A 29 -1.73 -33.17 -7.16
CA PRO A 29 -2.21 -34.37 -6.49
C PRO A 29 -1.83 -34.38 -5.01
N PHE A 30 -2.75 -34.84 -4.15
CA PHE A 30 -2.46 -35.12 -2.75
C PHE A 30 -1.46 -36.26 -2.62
N LEU A 31 -0.64 -36.23 -1.55
CA LEU A 31 0.24 -37.34 -1.24
C LEU A 31 -0.63 -38.56 -0.88
N LYS A 32 -0.40 -39.69 -1.56
CA LYS A 32 -1.15 -40.93 -1.30
C LYS A 32 -0.59 -41.60 -0.04
N LEU A 33 -1.17 -41.27 1.11
CA LEU A 33 -0.82 -41.84 2.41
C LEU A 33 -1.75 -42.99 2.78
N ARG A 34 -1.21 -44.06 3.36
CA ARG A 34 -1.96 -45.19 3.92
C ARG A 34 -1.41 -45.58 5.28
N ALA A 35 -2.19 -45.38 6.35
CA ALA A 35 -1.76 -45.71 7.70
C ALA A 35 -1.22 -47.15 7.82
N PRO A 36 -0.12 -47.39 8.55
CA PRO A 36 0.67 -46.40 9.29
C PRO A 36 1.73 -45.69 8.41
N GLU A 37 1.82 -44.35 8.54
CA GLU A 37 2.88 -43.56 7.91
C GLU A 37 3.36 -42.43 8.82
N LEU A 38 4.59 -41.98 8.59
CA LEU A 38 5.24 -40.88 9.27
C LEU A 38 5.48 -39.75 8.27
N VAL A 39 5.24 -38.51 8.67
CA VAL A 39 5.43 -37.35 7.80
C VAL A 39 6.25 -36.28 8.53
N SER A 40 7.25 -35.74 7.86
CA SER A 40 7.92 -34.50 8.23
C SER A 40 7.64 -33.44 7.18
N HIS A 41 7.36 -32.22 7.61
CA HIS A 41 7.00 -31.12 6.74
C HIS A 41 7.81 -29.88 7.09
N LEU A 42 8.32 -29.19 6.08
CA LEU A 42 8.97 -27.90 6.21
C LEU A 42 8.29 -26.89 5.28
N ALA A 43 7.97 -25.70 5.78
CA ALA A 43 7.70 -24.52 4.94
C ALA A 43 8.90 -23.58 5.00
N VAL A 44 9.60 -23.44 3.88
CA VAL A 44 10.82 -22.64 3.75
C VAL A 44 10.45 -21.30 3.12
N PHE A 45 10.57 -20.23 3.88
CA PHE A 45 10.24 -18.88 3.47
C PHE A 45 11.26 -18.32 2.46
N GLY A 46 10.76 -17.58 1.48
CA GLY A 46 11.55 -16.95 0.44
C GLY A 46 12.38 -15.77 0.96
N HIS A 47 13.46 -15.46 0.27
CA HIS A 47 14.23 -14.25 0.54
C HIS A 47 13.51 -13.01 -0.03
N GLY A 48 13.58 -11.86 0.66
CA GLY A 48 12.99 -10.61 0.15
C GLY A 48 13.51 -10.24 -1.25
N ARG A 49 12.72 -9.48 -2.03
CA ARG A 49 12.93 -8.87 -3.37
C ARG A 49 13.65 -9.67 -4.49
N GLY A 50 14.21 -10.85 -4.24
CA GLY A 50 14.64 -11.82 -5.25
C GLY A 50 13.52 -12.79 -5.62
N SER A 51 13.70 -13.57 -6.69
CA SER A 51 12.71 -14.60 -7.07
C SER A 51 12.78 -15.77 -6.08
N ASN A 52 11.85 -15.85 -5.14
CA ASN A 52 11.65 -17.00 -4.25
C ASN A 52 11.68 -18.32 -5.05
N ALA A 53 11.07 -18.33 -6.24
CA ALA A 53 11.05 -19.49 -7.13
C ALA A 53 12.46 -20.02 -7.45
N ALA A 54 13.39 -19.15 -7.84
CA ALA A 54 14.76 -19.54 -8.20
C ALA A 54 15.51 -20.15 -7.00
N ALA A 55 15.46 -19.49 -5.84
CA ALA A 55 16.15 -19.96 -4.64
C ALA A 55 15.58 -21.31 -4.12
N GLN A 56 14.27 -21.51 -4.22
CA GLN A 56 13.64 -22.78 -3.84
C GLN A 56 13.95 -23.88 -4.87
N HIS A 57 14.01 -23.52 -6.14
CA HIS A 57 14.41 -24.46 -7.19
C HIS A 57 15.85 -24.95 -6.98
N GLU A 58 16.79 -24.06 -6.66
CA GLU A 58 18.17 -24.43 -6.32
C GLU A 58 18.25 -25.41 -5.14
N LEU A 59 17.46 -25.16 -4.07
CA LEU A 59 17.37 -26.08 -2.94
C LEU A 59 16.82 -27.45 -3.36
N LEU A 60 15.76 -27.48 -4.18
CA LEU A 60 15.21 -28.74 -4.68
C LEU A 60 16.21 -29.49 -5.57
N VAL A 61 16.90 -28.79 -6.47
CA VAL A 61 17.93 -29.37 -7.35
C VAL A 61 19.06 -29.99 -6.52
N ALA A 62 19.53 -29.29 -5.48
CA ALA A 62 20.56 -29.81 -4.59
C ALA A 62 20.10 -31.09 -3.86
N LEU A 63 18.84 -31.13 -3.39
CA LEU A 63 18.25 -32.31 -2.76
C LEU A 63 18.16 -33.47 -3.75
N CYS A 64 17.61 -33.23 -4.94
CA CYS A 64 17.50 -34.25 -5.99
C CYS A 64 18.88 -34.78 -6.40
N GLY A 65 19.86 -33.89 -6.58
CA GLY A 65 21.24 -34.23 -6.92
C GLY A 65 21.92 -35.13 -5.88
N HIS A 66 21.69 -34.89 -4.59
CA HIS A 66 22.22 -35.75 -3.52
C HIS A 66 21.76 -37.21 -3.65
N PHE A 67 20.53 -37.44 -4.09
CA PHE A 67 19.96 -38.78 -4.26
C PHE A 67 20.02 -39.31 -5.70
N GLY A 68 20.68 -38.60 -6.63
CA GLY A 68 20.76 -39.00 -8.03
C GLY A 68 19.43 -38.96 -8.79
N VAL A 69 18.48 -38.13 -8.35
CA VAL A 69 17.16 -37.96 -8.97
C VAL A 69 17.19 -36.76 -9.93
N ALA A 70 16.53 -36.87 -11.08
CA ALA A 70 16.35 -35.75 -11.98
C ALA A 70 15.39 -34.71 -11.37
N ALA A 71 15.89 -33.48 -11.22
CA ALA A 71 15.08 -32.35 -10.77
C ALA A 71 14.04 -31.94 -11.84
N PRO A 72 12.92 -31.30 -11.45
CA PRO A 72 11.98 -30.77 -12.42
C PRO A 72 12.58 -29.58 -13.19
N GLY A 73 11.89 -29.09 -14.22
CA GLY A 73 12.28 -27.85 -14.91
C GLY A 73 12.16 -26.60 -14.01
N ALA A 74 12.86 -25.52 -14.38
CA ALA A 74 12.91 -24.28 -13.59
C ALA A 74 11.54 -23.62 -13.36
N ASP A 75 10.59 -23.82 -14.28
CA ASP A 75 9.23 -23.25 -14.21
C ASP A 75 8.26 -24.14 -13.41
N ALA A 76 8.72 -25.26 -12.85
CA ALA A 76 7.87 -26.16 -12.10
C ALA A 76 7.43 -25.55 -10.76
N SER A 77 6.12 -25.59 -10.49
CA SER A 77 5.53 -25.20 -9.21
C SER A 77 5.26 -26.38 -8.28
N HIS A 78 5.36 -27.61 -8.78
CA HIS A 78 5.10 -28.85 -8.04
C HIS A 78 6.09 -29.93 -8.43
N PHE A 79 6.49 -30.75 -7.46
CA PHE A 79 7.33 -31.91 -7.70
C PHE A 79 6.97 -33.02 -6.71
N HIS A 80 6.89 -34.24 -7.22
CA HIS A 80 6.67 -35.42 -6.39
C HIS A 80 7.57 -36.55 -6.87
N HIS A 81 8.30 -37.17 -5.95
CA HIS A 81 9.17 -38.29 -6.26
C HIS A 81 9.32 -39.25 -5.09
N ASP A 82 9.50 -40.53 -5.39
CA ASP A 82 9.81 -41.57 -4.40
C ASP A 82 11.33 -41.77 -4.38
N PHE A 83 11.98 -41.39 -3.28
CA PHE A 83 13.42 -41.52 -3.07
C PHE A 83 13.78 -42.88 -2.44
N GLY A 84 12.83 -43.83 -2.37
CA GLY A 84 12.99 -45.16 -1.80
C GLY A 84 12.80 -45.16 -0.28
N ARG A 85 13.61 -44.37 0.46
CA ARG A 85 13.47 -44.25 1.93
C ARG A 85 12.30 -43.36 2.34
N PHE A 86 12.03 -42.32 1.55
CA PHE A 86 10.90 -41.43 1.75
C PHE A 86 10.34 -40.99 0.39
N ARG A 87 9.09 -40.55 0.39
CA ARG A 87 8.48 -39.83 -0.73
C ARG A 87 8.51 -38.34 -0.43
N LEU A 88 8.88 -37.54 -1.41
CA LEU A 88 8.84 -36.08 -1.33
C LEU A 88 7.64 -35.56 -2.10
N LYS A 89 6.92 -34.63 -1.48
CA LYS A 89 6.05 -33.67 -2.17
C LYS A 89 6.61 -32.28 -1.94
N TRP A 90 6.91 -31.57 -3.02
CA TRP A 90 7.35 -30.18 -3.02
C TRP A 90 6.34 -29.30 -3.75
N GLU A 91 6.01 -28.17 -3.14
CA GLU A 91 5.08 -27.19 -3.70
C GLU A 91 5.64 -25.78 -3.53
N LEU A 92 5.75 -25.05 -4.64
CA LEU A 92 6.18 -23.66 -4.67
C LEU A 92 4.97 -22.74 -4.53
N HIS A 93 5.08 -21.79 -3.60
CA HIS A 93 4.14 -20.71 -3.40
C HIS A 93 4.82 -19.36 -3.66
N SER A 94 4.04 -18.27 -3.63
CA SER A 94 4.56 -16.92 -3.83
C SER A 94 5.64 -16.54 -2.82
N GLU A 95 5.42 -16.84 -1.53
CA GLU A 95 6.28 -16.39 -0.43
C GLU A 95 7.13 -17.50 0.20
N PHE A 96 6.87 -18.77 -0.09
CA PHE A 96 7.58 -19.92 0.48
C PHE A 96 7.50 -21.12 -0.46
N ALA A 97 8.24 -22.19 -0.16
CA ALA A 97 7.97 -23.51 -0.71
C ALA A 97 7.82 -24.52 0.43
N THR A 98 7.03 -25.56 0.20
CA THR A 98 6.85 -26.65 1.15
C THR A 98 7.61 -27.89 0.72
N TYR A 99 8.15 -28.63 1.69
CA TYR A 99 8.83 -29.91 1.51
C TYR A 99 8.21 -30.89 2.48
N THR A 100 7.45 -31.85 1.95
CA THR A 100 6.75 -32.88 2.73
C THR A 100 7.39 -34.23 2.46
N PHE A 101 8.03 -34.80 3.47
CA PHE A 101 8.71 -36.09 3.45
C PHE A 101 7.80 -37.12 4.12
N ALA A 102 7.41 -38.17 3.40
CA ALA A 102 6.58 -39.24 3.95
C ALA A 102 7.25 -40.61 3.83
N GLU A 103 7.26 -41.32 4.94
CA GLU A 103 7.83 -42.66 5.08
C GLU A 103 6.74 -43.62 5.54
N ARG A 104 6.77 -44.85 5.03
CA ARG A 104 5.89 -45.91 5.56
C ARG A 104 6.50 -46.46 6.83
N GLY A 105 5.74 -46.45 7.91
CA GLY A 105 6.24 -46.88 9.21
C GLY A 105 5.28 -46.55 10.33
N GLU A 106 5.46 -47.25 11.43
CA GLU A 106 4.74 -47.01 12.68
C GLU A 106 5.70 -46.41 13.71
N ALA A 107 5.22 -45.40 14.43
CA ALA A 107 5.96 -44.80 15.53
C ALA A 107 5.03 -44.47 16.69
N VAL A 108 5.51 -44.73 17.90
CA VAL A 108 4.83 -44.40 19.15
C VAL A 108 5.18 -42.97 19.59
N HIS A 109 6.43 -42.56 19.37
CA HIS A 109 6.98 -41.24 19.68
C HIS A 109 7.53 -40.55 18.43
N PHE A 110 7.84 -39.26 18.54
CA PHE A 110 8.34 -38.42 17.44
C PHE A 110 9.88 -38.49 17.26
N ASP A 111 10.55 -39.46 17.86
CA ASP A 111 12.03 -39.54 17.87
C ASP A 111 12.63 -40.02 16.55
N ARG A 112 11.83 -40.70 15.71
CA ARG A 112 12.26 -41.27 14.42
C ARG A 112 11.28 -40.83 13.34
N MET A 113 11.60 -39.70 12.71
CA MET A 113 10.75 -39.08 11.69
C MET A 113 11.50 -38.98 10.35
N PRO A 114 10.78 -38.92 9.21
CA PRO A 114 11.38 -38.94 7.86
C PRO A 114 12.46 -37.89 7.62
N ILE A 115 12.42 -36.77 8.34
CA ILE A 115 13.44 -35.71 8.27
C ILE A 115 14.85 -36.23 8.56
N ALA A 116 15.00 -37.32 9.32
CA ALA A 116 16.29 -37.96 9.61
C ALA A 116 16.98 -38.54 8.35
N HIS A 117 16.25 -38.73 7.25
CA HIS A 117 16.79 -39.13 5.97
C HIS A 117 17.27 -37.97 5.10
N VAL A 118 16.93 -36.72 5.47
CA VAL A 118 17.30 -35.54 4.70
C VAL A 118 18.76 -35.17 5.00
N PRO A 119 19.61 -34.88 3.99
CA PRO A 119 21.02 -34.58 4.21
C PRO A 119 21.20 -33.37 5.12
N GLN A 120 22.09 -33.49 6.12
CA GLN A 120 22.33 -32.41 7.08
C GLN A 120 22.84 -31.13 6.41
N ASP A 121 23.71 -31.24 5.40
CA ASP A 121 24.21 -30.09 4.64
C ASP A 121 23.07 -29.35 3.92
N TRP A 122 22.05 -30.09 3.44
CA TRP A 122 20.87 -29.48 2.83
C TRP A 122 20.03 -28.72 3.86
N LEU A 123 19.83 -29.29 5.06
CA LEU A 123 19.13 -28.62 6.16
C LEU A 123 19.86 -27.35 6.60
N LEU A 124 21.20 -27.39 6.69
CA LEU A 124 22.01 -26.21 7.01
C LEU A 124 21.93 -25.13 5.91
N ALA A 125 21.77 -25.53 4.64
CA ALA A 125 21.56 -24.61 3.53
C ALA A 125 20.24 -23.82 3.64
N LEU A 126 19.28 -24.24 4.46
CA LEU A 126 18.06 -23.47 4.72
C LEU A 126 18.31 -22.15 5.47
N ARG A 127 19.44 -22.01 6.18
CA ARG A 127 19.92 -20.72 6.74
C ARG A 127 18.86 -19.91 7.50
N GLY A 128 18.14 -20.53 8.43
CA GLY A 128 17.14 -19.84 9.28
C GLY A 128 15.85 -19.45 8.55
N ARG A 129 15.57 -20.03 7.39
CA ARG A 129 14.36 -19.73 6.58
C ARG A 129 13.17 -20.65 6.86
N VAL A 130 13.29 -21.55 7.83
CA VAL A 130 12.20 -22.47 8.18
C VAL A 130 11.13 -21.67 8.94
N MET A 131 10.00 -21.41 8.28
CA MET A 131 8.84 -20.75 8.89
C MET A 131 7.98 -21.76 9.66
N VAL A 132 7.85 -22.97 9.12
CA VAL A 132 7.11 -24.07 9.73
C VAL A 132 7.92 -25.34 9.63
N ALA A 133 7.92 -26.10 10.72
CA ALA A 133 8.40 -27.47 10.76
C ALA A 133 7.35 -28.29 11.52
N ALA A 134 6.85 -29.36 10.92
CA ALA A 134 5.81 -30.20 11.52
C ALA A 134 6.07 -31.69 11.33
N HIS A 135 5.63 -32.47 12.31
CA HIS A 135 5.64 -33.92 12.30
C HIS A 135 4.23 -34.45 12.44
N VAL A 136 3.91 -35.45 11.63
CA VAL A 136 2.62 -36.15 11.67
C VAL A 136 2.88 -37.64 11.80
N ILE A 137 2.29 -38.26 12.82
CA ILE A 137 2.19 -39.71 12.92
C ILE A 137 0.77 -40.08 12.52
N LEU A 138 0.64 -40.75 11.37
CA LEU A 138 -0.61 -41.30 10.86
C LEU A 138 -0.71 -42.76 11.29
N ARG A 139 -1.62 -43.05 12.23
CA ARG A 139 -1.83 -44.39 12.83
C ARG A 139 -3.08 -45.03 12.27
N LYS A 140 -3.13 -46.37 12.31
CA LYS A 140 -4.38 -47.09 12.09
C LYS A 140 -5.21 -47.04 13.37
N GLY A 141 -6.45 -46.60 13.28
CA GLY A 141 -7.36 -46.50 14.41
C GLY A 141 -7.78 -47.88 14.93
N GLY A 142 -7.96 -47.98 16.24
CA GLY A 142 -8.40 -49.22 16.91
C GLY A 142 -7.35 -50.33 17.03
N ALA A 143 -6.09 -50.09 16.64
CA ALA A 143 -5.01 -51.08 16.75
C ALA A 143 -3.84 -50.52 17.59
N GLY A 144 -3.58 -51.14 18.75
CA GLY A 144 -2.38 -50.93 19.60
C GLY A 144 -2.64 -50.30 20.97
N GLU A 145 -1.89 -50.74 21.98
CA GLU A 145 -1.69 -49.98 23.23
C GLU A 145 -0.84 -48.75 22.92
N HIS A 146 -1.48 -47.66 22.51
CA HIS A 146 -0.81 -46.38 22.35
C HIS A 146 -0.74 -45.68 23.71
N PRO A 147 0.37 -44.98 24.03
CA PRO A 147 0.42 -44.14 25.20
C PRO A 147 -0.70 -43.09 25.12
N PRO A 148 -1.21 -42.65 26.28
CA PRO A 148 -2.16 -41.55 26.33
C PRO A 148 -1.66 -40.38 25.48
N VAL A 149 -2.50 -39.90 24.56
CA VAL A 149 -2.12 -38.90 23.55
C VAL A 149 -1.49 -37.66 24.16
N HIS A 150 -1.91 -37.28 25.38
CA HIS A 150 -1.37 -36.14 26.12
C HIS A 150 0.12 -36.27 26.50
N GLU A 151 0.67 -37.48 26.63
CA GLU A 151 2.09 -37.71 26.91
C GLU A 151 3.00 -37.41 25.71
N LEU A 152 2.42 -37.28 24.51
CA LEU A 152 3.14 -36.98 23.27
C LEU A 152 3.28 -35.48 23.00
N PHE A 153 2.66 -34.65 23.85
CA PHE A 153 2.58 -33.20 23.70
C PHE A 153 3.10 -32.49 24.94
N GLU A 154 3.74 -31.35 24.73
CA GLU A 154 4.34 -30.54 25.80
C GLU A 154 3.46 -29.32 26.11
N GLY A 155 2.56 -28.95 25.20
CA GLY A 155 1.72 -27.78 25.30
C GLY A 155 0.62 -27.90 26.37
N PRO A 156 0.20 -26.77 26.95
CA PRO A 156 -0.77 -26.75 28.07
C PRO A 156 -2.22 -27.03 27.64
N SER A 157 -2.50 -27.08 26.33
CA SER A 157 -3.86 -27.18 25.80
C SER A 157 -3.82 -27.97 24.49
N LEU A 158 -4.46 -29.13 24.49
CA LEU A 158 -4.69 -29.91 23.29
C LEU A 158 -5.90 -29.38 22.53
N ALA A 159 -5.84 -29.49 21.21
CA ALA A 159 -6.99 -29.48 20.32
C ALA A 159 -7.18 -30.89 19.77
N ALA A 160 -8.43 -31.37 19.76
CA ALA A 160 -8.75 -32.67 19.20
C ALA A 160 -10.14 -32.64 18.55
N SER A 161 -10.29 -33.38 17.45
CA SER A 161 -11.56 -33.46 16.72
C SER A 161 -11.67 -34.76 15.96
N SER A 162 -12.89 -35.30 15.87
CA SER A 162 -13.19 -36.30 14.85
C SER A 162 -13.48 -35.56 13.54
N VAL A 163 -12.96 -36.05 12.42
CA VAL A 163 -12.95 -35.35 11.14
C VAL A 163 -13.31 -36.28 9.99
N MET A 164 -13.88 -35.71 8.93
CA MET A 164 -14.15 -36.38 7.65
C MET A 164 -14.86 -37.75 7.75
N GLN A 165 -15.65 -37.99 8.80
CA GLN A 165 -16.38 -39.25 9.06
C GLN A 165 -15.51 -40.52 9.09
N GLY A 166 -14.28 -40.42 9.58
CA GLY A 166 -13.39 -41.59 9.66
C GLY A 166 -12.00 -41.31 10.23
N GLY A 167 -11.72 -40.07 10.61
CA GLY A 167 -10.47 -39.68 11.23
C GLY A 167 -10.63 -39.06 12.60
N GLU A 168 -9.55 -39.09 13.36
CA GLU A 168 -9.39 -38.26 14.55
C GLU A 168 -8.04 -37.56 14.46
N ILE A 169 -7.98 -36.32 14.93
CA ILE A 169 -6.76 -35.51 14.94
C ILE A 169 -6.50 -35.00 16.35
N CYS A 170 -5.23 -34.87 16.70
CA CYS A 170 -4.81 -34.21 17.93
C CYS A 170 -3.51 -33.43 17.72
N SER A 171 -3.45 -32.21 18.28
CA SER A 171 -2.26 -31.37 18.33
C SER A 171 -2.38 -30.34 19.45
N ASP A 172 -1.27 -29.94 20.06
CA ASP A 172 -1.17 -28.76 20.92
C ASP A 172 -0.80 -27.48 20.14
N PHE A 173 -0.48 -27.62 18.84
CA PHE A 173 0.04 -26.57 17.96
C PHE A 173 1.28 -25.84 18.51
N ALA A 174 1.97 -26.44 19.49
CA ALA A 174 3.20 -25.92 20.06
C ALA A 174 4.40 -26.41 19.23
N ILE A 175 5.51 -25.67 19.30
CA ILE A 175 6.79 -26.11 18.77
C ILE A 175 7.48 -26.88 19.90
N ALA A 176 7.76 -28.16 19.70
CA ALA A 176 8.45 -28.99 20.67
C ALA A 176 9.96 -28.69 20.69
N ALA A 177 10.70 -29.30 21.63
CA ALA A 177 12.14 -29.06 21.81
C ALA A 177 13.01 -29.38 20.57
N ASP A 178 12.52 -30.24 19.68
CA ASP A 178 13.16 -30.58 18.39
C ASP A 178 12.92 -29.51 17.30
N GLY A 179 12.10 -28.51 17.56
CA GLY A 179 11.73 -27.45 16.62
C GLY A 179 10.52 -27.78 15.75
N PHE A 180 9.83 -28.90 15.95
CA PHE A 180 8.68 -29.32 15.16
C PHE A 180 7.37 -29.21 15.96
N SER A 181 6.31 -28.76 15.29
CA SER A 181 4.94 -28.98 15.79
C SER A 181 4.50 -30.42 15.53
N ARG A 182 3.64 -30.95 16.40
CA ARG A 182 3.29 -32.37 16.41
C ARG A 182 1.81 -32.57 16.10
N PHE A 183 1.51 -33.59 15.31
CA PHE A 183 0.16 -34.01 14.98
C PHE A 183 0.05 -35.52 15.07
N ILE A 184 -1.01 -35.98 15.71
CA ILE A 184 -1.44 -37.38 15.68
C ILE A 184 -2.69 -37.44 14.82
N VAL A 185 -2.71 -38.36 13.85
CA VAL A 185 -3.87 -38.65 13.01
C VAL A 185 -4.22 -40.12 13.15
N ASN A 186 -5.41 -40.42 13.63
CA ASN A 186 -5.91 -41.80 13.70
C ASN A 186 -6.84 -42.06 12.52
N ASP A 187 -6.48 -43.04 11.70
CA ASP A 187 -7.32 -43.60 10.65
C ASP A 187 -8.30 -44.61 11.23
N VAL A 188 -9.42 -44.14 11.78
CA VAL A 188 -10.45 -44.99 12.39
C VAL A 188 -11.19 -45.78 11.31
N ARG A 189 -11.69 -45.11 10.28
CA ARG A 189 -12.46 -45.68 9.16
C ARG A 189 -12.30 -44.83 7.89
N MET A 190 -11.12 -44.28 7.63
CA MET A 190 -10.89 -43.52 6.41
C MET A 190 -10.89 -44.43 5.18
N ARG A 191 -11.32 -43.86 4.07
CA ARG A 191 -11.38 -44.50 2.76
C ARG A 191 -10.33 -43.91 1.83
N GLU A 192 -9.77 -44.76 0.98
CA GLU A 192 -8.98 -44.37 -0.19
C GLU A 192 -7.86 -43.33 0.11
N GLN A 193 -8.04 -42.09 -0.36
CA GLN A 193 -7.08 -40.99 -0.29
C GLN A 193 -7.44 -39.98 0.83
N GLN A 194 -8.40 -40.30 1.71
CA GLN A 194 -8.82 -39.40 2.79
C GLN A 194 -7.66 -39.05 3.74
N ALA A 195 -6.82 -40.02 4.11
CA ALA A 195 -5.68 -39.78 4.99
C ALA A 195 -4.69 -38.76 4.41
N GLY A 196 -4.35 -38.91 3.12
CA GLY A 196 -3.50 -37.97 2.39
C GLY A 196 -4.06 -36.55 2.36
N ARG A 197 -5.37 -36.41 2.08
CA ARG A 197 -6.05 -35.11 2.12
C ARG A 197 -6.04 -34.52 3.51
N LEU A 198 -6.40 -35.29 4.54
CA LEU A 198 -6.43 -34.80 5.91
C LEU A 198 -5.07 -34.31 6.38
N VAL A 199 -4.01 -35.10 6.19
CA VAL A 199 -2.65 -34.70 6.56
C VAL A 199 -2.24 -33.42 5.83
N GLN A 200 -2.50 -33.34 4.52
CA GLN A 200 -2.23 -32.10 3.77
C GLN A 200 -2.99 -30.90 4.34
N ARG A 201 -4.28 -31.05 4.71
CA ARG A 201 -5.07 -29.97 5.31
C ARG A 201 -4.51 -29.51 6.65
N LEU A 202 -4.06 -30.43 7.49
CA LEU A 202 -3.40 -30.09 8.77
C LEU A 202 -2.11 -29.31 8.54
N LEU A 203 -1.26 -29.77 7.62
CA LEU A 203 -0.01 -29.11 7.28
C LEU A 203 -0.24 -27.72 6.63
N GLU A 204 -1.30 -27.58 5.83
CA GLU A 204 -1.73 -26.30 5.28
C GLU A 204 -2.27 -25.35 6.37
N ILE A 205 -3.07 -25.83 7.33
CA ILE A 205 -3.51 -25.04 8.49
C ILE A 205 -2.30 -24.54 9.27
N GLU A 206 -1.34 -25.44 9.55
CA GLU A 206 -0.10 -25.12 10.25
C GLU A 206 0.74 -24.07 9.52
N THR A 207 0.90 -24.24 8.21
CA THR A 207 1.65 -23.30 7.38
C THR A 207 0.95 -21.95 7.30
N TYR A 208 -0.34 -21.94 6.97
CA TYR A 208 -1.10 -20.71 6.77
C TYR A 208 -1.35 -19.95 8.07
N ARG A 209 -1.44 -20.61 9.24
CA ARG A 209 -1.55 -19.88 10.53
C ARG A 209 -0.29 -19.06 10.80
N MET A 210 0.89 -19.62 10.52
CA MET A 210 2.17 -18.93 10.73
C MET A 210 2.32 -17.78 9.73
N MET A 211 1.95 -18.00 8.47
CA MET A 211 1.95 -16.95 7.44
C MET A 211 0.92 -15.84 7.72
N ALA A 212 -0.23 -16.18 8.31
CA ALA A 212 -1.20 -15.19 8.78
C ALA A 212 -0.63 -14.36 9.94
N LEU A 213 -0.05 -15.01 10.95
CA LEU A 213 0.56 -14.35 12.11
C LEU A 213 1.78 -13.49 11.76
N TYR A 214 2.41 -13.72 10.62
CA TYR A 214 3.61 -12.99 10.21
C TYR A 214 3.38 -11.47 10.03
N GLY A 215 2.12 -11.02 9.84
CA GLY A 215 1.79 -9.60 9.85
C GLY A 215 1.69 -8.95 11.24
N LEU A 216 1.55 -9.72 12.31
CA LEU A 216 1.33 -9.18 13.66
C LEU A 216 2.51 -8.31 14.15
N PRO A 217 3.79 -8.70 14.01
CA PRO A 217 4.90 -7.85 14.45
C PRO A 217 4.98 -6.51 13.69
N ALA A 218 4.57 -6.50 12.42
CA ALA A 218 4.47 -5.28 11.63
C ALA A 218 3.35 -4.36 12.18
N ALA A 219 2.18 -4.93 12.49
CA ALA A 219 1.07 -4.20 13.10
C ALA A 219 1.48 -3.61 14.47
N GLN A 220 2.11 -4.39 15.34
CA GLN A 220 2.56 -3.94 16.66
C GLN A 220 3.58 -2.79 16.58
N ARG A 221 4.52 -2.83 15.61
CA ARG A 221 5.47 -1.74 15.36
C ARG A 221 4.81 -0.49 14.76
N ALA A 222 3.77 -0.66 13.96
CA ALA A 222 3.05 0.46 13.34
C ALA A 222 2.20 1.25 14.36
N VAL A 223 1.65 0.61 15.38
CA VAL A 223 0.79 1.25 16.39
C VAL A 223 1.41 2.51 17.04
N PRO A 224 2.64 2.50 17.60
CA PRO A 224 3.23 3.69 18.21
C PRO A 224 3.48 4.82 17.20
N GLU A 225 3.89 4.50 15.98
CA GLU A 225 4.07 5.50 14.91
C GLU A 225 2.74 6.14 14.50
N LEU A 226 1.67 5.35 14.36
CA LEU A 226 0.33 5.89 14.08
C LEU A 226 -0.17 6.79 15.22
N ASN A 227 0.10 6.43 16.48
CA ASN A 227 -0.22 7.28 17.63
C ASN A 227 0.55 8.61 17.59
N ALA A 228 1.82 8.60 17.15
CA ALA A 228 2.60 9.82 16.99
C ALA A 228 2.04 10.70 15.87
N ILE A 229 1.83 10.13 14.68
CA ILE A 229 1.26 10.83 13.51
C ILE A 229 -0.10 11.45 13.84
N GLU A 230 -0.99 10.72 14.52
CA GLU A 230 -2.30 11.22 14.87
C GLU A 230 -2.24 12.39 15.86
N ARG A 231 -1.37 12.33 16.87
CA ARG A 231 -1.17 13.44 17.83
C ARG A 231 -0.59 14.68 17.14
N GLU A 232 0.42 14.51 16.30
CA GLU A 232 1.04 15.60 15.55
C GLU A 232 0.04 16.23 14.57
N LEU A 233 -0.79 15.42 13.89
CA LEU A 233 -1.85 15.93 13.01
C LEU A 233 -2.92 16.70 13.77
N ALA A 234 -3.33 16.22 14.95
CA ALA A 234 -4.29 16.92 15.81
C ALA A 234 -3.74 18.28 16.26
N ALA A 235 -2.47 18.34 16.67
CA ALA A 235 -1.80 19.58 17.04
C ALA A 235 -1.69 20.56 15.86
N ALA A 236 -1.30 20.08 14.67
CA ALA A 236 -1.23 20.90 13.46
C ALA A 236 -2.61 21.43 13.05
N SER A 237 -3.66 20.61 13.19
CA SER A 237 -5.03 21.00 12.87
C SER A 237 -5.57 22.05 13.85
N ALA A 238 -5.21 21.97 15.13
CA ALA A 238 -5.55 22.99 16.13
C ALA A 238 -4.80 24.31 15.86
N ALA A 239 -3.50 24.24 15.57
CA ALA A 239 -2.69 25.41 15.24
C ALA A 239 -3.18 26.11 13.95
N LEU A 240 -3.76 25.37 13.00
CA LEU A 240 -4.39 25.96 11.82
C LEU A 240 -5.55 26.90 12.19
N LEU A 241 -6.34 26.60 13.22
CA LEU A 241 -7.45 27.47 13.63
C LEU A 241 -6.96 28.83 14.16
N GLU A 242 -5.80 28.87 14.80
CA GLU A 242 -5.22 30.08 15.42
C GLU A 242 -4.18 30.79 14.53
N ALA A 243 -3.92 30.33 13.30
CA ALA A 243 -2.83 30.84 12.48
C ALA A 243 -3.10 32.23 11.84
N ASP A 244 -2.21 33.20 12.06
CA ASP A 244 -2.30 34.57 11.53
C ASP A 244 -1.58 34.77 10.17
N GLY A 245 -1.58 33.75 9.30
CA GLY A 245 -1.02 33.81 7.94
C GLY A 245 0.50 33.66 7.83
N THR A 246 1.29 33.94 8.87
CA THR A 246 2.76 33.76 8.87
C THR A 246 3.22 32.34 9.21
N THR A 247 2.38 31.55 9.88
CA THR A 247 2.67 30.16 10.32
C THR A 247 2.15 29.09 9.35
N GLU A 248 1.41 29.47 8.31
CA GLU A 248 0.75 28.53 7.39
C GLU A 248 1.74 27.70 6.57
N GLN A 249 2.88 28.28 6.19
CA GLN A 249 3.90 27.55 5.43
C GLN A 249 4.60 26.48 6.27
N ALA A 250 4.88 26.76 7.54
CA ALA A 250 5.43 25.78 8.47
C ALA A 250 4.43 24.64 8.75
N LEU A 251 3.13 24.95 8.87
CA LEU A 251 2.08 23.94 9.01
C LEU A 251 1.97 23.05 7.77
N LEU A 252 2.18 23.61 6.57
CA LEU A 252 2.14 22.86 5.32
C LEU A 252 3.30 21.86 5.25
N GLU A 253 4.51 22.30 5.60
CA GLU A 253 5.68 21.43 5.71
C GLU A 253 5.45 20.31 6.72
N GLN A 254 4.88 20.63 7.89
CA GLN A 254 4.56 19.64 8.92
C GLN A 254 3.56 18.59 8.43
N ILE A 255 2.44 19.01 7.81
CA ILE A 255 1.42 18.09 7.27
C ILE A 255 2.01 17.23 6.13
N THR A 256 2.83 17.82 5.26
CA THR A 256 3.51 17.09 4.18
C THR A 256 4.46 16.03 4.74
N HIS A 257 5.21 16.36 5.80
CA HIS A 257 6.07 15.41 6.49
C HIS A 257 5.28 14.27 7.14
N LEU A 258 4.12 14.57 7.75
CA LEU A 258 3.22 13.54 8.29
C LEU A 258 2.69 12.61 7.19
N ALA A 259 2.32 13.15 6.03
CA ALA A 259 1.91 12.37 4.86
C ALA A 259 3.02 11.41 4.42
N ALA A 260 4.26 11.90 4.29
CA ALA A 260 5.41 11.10 3.89
C ALA A 260 5.72 9.98 4.90
N ARG A 261 5.63 10.26 6.21
CA ARG A 261 5.80 9.24 7.26
C ARG A 261 4.74 8.15 7.18
N LEU A 262 3.48 8.53 6.99
CA LEU A 262 2.38 7.57 6.86
C LEU A 262 2.51 6.73 5.59
N GLU A 263 2.88 7.36 4.47
CA GLU A 263 3.08 6.67 3.18
C GLU A 263 4.19 5.63 3.29
N LYS A 264 5.32 5.97 3.91
CA LYS A 264 6.39 5.02 4.18
C LYS A 264 5.88 3.81 5.00
N LEU A 265 5.13 4.08 6.06
CA LEU A 265 4.57 3.02 6.90
C LEU A 265 3.54 2.14 6.15
N SER A 266 2.79 2.73 5.22
CA SER A 266 1.83 2.03 4.36
C SER A 266 2.54 1.13 3.34
N LEU A 267 3.56 1.65 2.66
CA LEU A 267 4.37 0.90 1.70
C LEU A 267 5.04 -0.31 2.33
N ASP A 268 5.54 -0.16 3.57
CA ASP A 268 6.23 -1.23 4.28
C ASP A 268 5.28 -2.38 4.70
N ASN A 269 3.99 -2.09 4.95
CA ASN A 269 3.09 -3.03 5.62
C ASN A 269 1.87 -3.49 4.81
N SER A 270 1.44 -2.73 3.79
CA SER A 270 0.21 -3.00 3.03
C SER A 270 0.15 -4.41 2.43
N TYR A 271 1.22 -4.84 1.75
CA TYR A 271 1.33 -6.20 1.21
C TYR A 271 1.21 -7.25 2.32
N ARG A 272 1.91 -7.04 3.45
CA ARG A 272 1.93 -8.00 4.54
C ARG A 272 0.56 -8.14 5.22
N PHE A 273 -0.17 -7.04 5.44
CA PHE A 273 -1.53 -7.11 5.99
C PHE A 273 -2.53 -7.76 5.03
N ALA A 274 -2.44 -7.45 3.73
CA ALA A 274 -3.25 -8.11 2.71
C ALA A 274 -2.95 -9.62 2.64
N ALA A 275 -1.68 -10.02 2.68
CA ALA A 275 -1.26 -11.41 2.72
C ALA A 275 -1.76 -12.11 3.99
N SER A 276 -1.62 -11.47 5.15
CA SER A 276 -2.08 -12.02 6.44
C SER A 276 -3.59 -12.33 6.41
N LYS A 277 -4.38 -11.39 5.87
CA LYS A 277 -5.82 -11.56 5.67
C LYS A 277 -6.16 -12.69 4.70
N ALA A 278 -5.40 -12.83 3.60
CA ALA A 278 -5.58 -13.90 2.64
C ALA A 278 -5.27 -15.27 3.26
N TYR A 279 -4.17 -15.39 4.00
CA TYR A 279 -3.82 -16.62 4.71
C TYR A 279 -4.81 -16.98 5.81
N PHE A 280 -5.34 -16.00 6.55
CA PHE A 280 -6.39 -16.27 7.54
C PHE A 280 -7.65 -16.87 6.90
N ARG A 281 -8.07 -16.37 5.73
CA ARG A 281 -9.17 -16.97 4.96
C ARG A 281 -8.85 -18.40 4.52
N LEU A 282 -7.61 -18.68 4.12
CA LEU A 282 -7.17 -20.03 3.78
C LEU A 282 -7.21 -20.95 4.99
N VAL A 283 -6.76 -20.52 6.18
CA VAL A 283 -6.87 -21.30 7.42
C VAL A 283 -8.33 -21.69 7.67
N ASN A 284 -9.25 -20.72 7.66
CA ASN A 284 -10.67 -21.00 7.92
C ASN A 284 -11.27 -21.95 6.88
N ALA A 285 -10.98 -21.74 5.59
CA ALA A 285 -11.45 -22.65 4.54
C ALA A 285 -10.96 -24.09 4.73
N ARG A 286 -9.72 -24.26 5.23
CA ARG A 286 -9.15 -25.59 5.48
C ARG A 286 -9.73 -26.24 6.72
N ILE A 287 -10.02 -25.46 7.75
CA ILE A 287 -10.73 -25.92 8.96
C ILE A 287 -12.15 -26.38 8.59
N ASP A 288 -12.88 -25.60 7.79
CA ASP A 288 -14.23 -25.95 7.32
C ASP A 288 -14.24 -27.29 6.55
N GLU A 289 -13.20 -27.52 5.72
CA GLU A 289 -13.02 -28.76 4.98
C GLU A 289 -12.75 -29.99 5.86
N LEU A 290 -12.24 -29.81 7.09
CA LEU A 290 -12.06 -30.93 8.03
C LEU A 290 -13.40 -31.55 8.43
N ARG A 291 -14.49 -30.75 8.40
CA ARG A 291 -15.82 -31.12 8.89
C ARG A 291 -15.71 -31.71 10.30
N GLU A 292 -15.09 -30.94 11.18
CA GLU A 292 -14.83 -31.37 12.55
C GLU A 292 -16.12 -31.59 13.35
N SER A 293 -16.12 -32.64 14.15
CA SER A 293 -17.06 -32.88 15.21
C SER A 293 -16.31 -32.96 16.53
N ARG A 294 -16.92 -32.37 17.56
CA ARG A 294 -16.34 -32.25 18.89
C ARG A 294 -16.06 -33.62 19.52
N ILE A 295 -14.88 -33.74 20.12
CA ILE A 295 -14.56 -34.77 21.12
C ILE A 295 -14.81 -34.15 22.50
N GLU A 296 -15.52 -34.84 23.39
CA GLU A 296 -15.89 -34.30 24.69
C GLU A 296 -14.65 -33.93 25.52
N GLY A 297 -14.70 -32.78 26.21
CA GLY A 297 -13.62 -32.32 27.09
C GLY A 297 -12.43 -31.64 26.41
N VAL A 298 -12.36 -31.58 25.07
CA VAL A 298 -11.24 -30.96 24.33
C VAL A 298 -11.78 -29.96 23.28
N PRO A 299 -11.17 -28.77 23.12
CA PRO A 299 -11.56 -27.85 22.06
C PRO A 299 -11.24 -28.43 20.67
N THR A 300 -12.05 -28.06 19.69
CA THR A 300 -11.79 -28.40 18.30
C THR A 300 -10.65 -27.57 17.70
N VAL A 301 -10.22 -27.89 16.47
CA VAL A 301 -9.22 -27.06 15.78
C VAL A 301 -9.78 -25.67 15.48
N ALA A 302 -11.05 -25.57 15.05
CA ALA A 302 -11.68 -24.27 14.84
C ALA A 302 -11.71 -23.44 16.12
N GLU A 303 -12.15 -24.01 17.24
CA GLU A 303 -12.22 -23.30 18.52
C GLU A 303 -10.84 -22.88 19.03
N PHE A 304 -9.84 -23.74 18.83
CA PHE A 304 -8.45 -23.42 19.18
C PHE A 304 -7.94 -22.24 18.37
N MET A 305 -8.18 -22.23 17.05
CA MET A 305 -7.73 -21.18 16.13
C MET A 305 -8.51 -19.88 16.32
N GLU A 306 -9.83 -19.92 16.49
CA GLU A 306 -10.65 -18.73 16.72
C GLU A 306 -10.13 -17.93 17.92
N ARG A 307 -9.86 -18.62 19.04
CA ARG A 307 -9.39 -17.96 20.26
C ARG A 307 -7.97 -17.39 20.16
N ARG A 308 -7.10 -17.97 19.32
CA ARG A 308 -5.64 -17.69 19.33
C ARG A 308 -5.12 -16.99 18.08
N LEU A 309 -5.81 -17.11 16.96
CA LEU A 309 -5.45 -16.50 15.68
C LEU A 309 -6.29 -15.25 15.38
N ALA A 310 -7.60 -15.27 15.65
CA ALA A 310 -8.49 -14.16 15.32
C ALA A 310 -8.08 -12.82 15.95
N PRO A 311 -7.65 -12.74 17.23
CA PRO A 311 -7.23 -11.46 17.83
C PRO A 311 -6.04 -10.80 17.12
N ALA A 312 -5.09 -11.60 16.63
CA ALA A 312 -3.95 -11.10 15.87
C ALA A 312 -4.39 -10.54 14.51
N MET A 313 -5.37 -11.18 13.87
CA MET A 313 -5.92 -10.73 12.59
C MET A 313 -6.72 -9.44 12.75
N SER A 314 -7.57 -9.35 13.77
CA SER A 314 -8.27 -8.11 14.13
C SER A 314 -7.31 -6.95 14.38
N THR A 315 -6.14 -7.22 14.99
CA THR A 315 -5.09 -6.20 15.17
C THR A 315 -4.54 -5.71 13.84
N CYS A 316 -4.22 -6.62 12.91
CA CYS A 316 -3.72 -6.25 11.59
C CYS A 316 -4.77 -5.43 10.80
N GLU A 317 -6.04 -5.85 10.83
CA GLU A 317 -7.13 -5.15 10.17
C GLU A 317 -7.38 -3.76 10.78
N ALA A 318 -7.36 -3.64 12.11
CA ALA A 318 -7.52 -2.35 12.79
C ALA A 318 -6.40 -1.37 12.44
N VAL A 319 -5.15 -1.83 12.38
CA VAL A 319 -4.00 -1.00 11.99
C VAL A 319 -4.10 -0.56 10.53
N ALA A 320 -4.47 -1.44 9.61
CA ALA A 320 -4.68 -1.10 8.20
C ALA A 320 -5.80 -0.06 8.03
N ALA A 321 -6.95 -0.29 8.67
CA ALA A 321 -8.07 0.66 8.62
C ALA A 321 -7.70 2.02 9.22
N ARG A 322 -6.89 2.04 10.29
CA ARG A 322 -6.39 3.27 10.91
C ARG A 322 -5.42 4.03 10.00
N GLN A 323 -4.53 3.33 9.28
CA GLN A 323 -3.64 3.93 8.29
C GLN A 323 -4.45 4.66 7.20
N GLU A 324 -5.45 3.99 6.63
CA GLU A 324 -6.31 4.60 5.62
C GLU A 324 -7.11 5.81 6.16
N ALA A 325 -7.62 5.70 7.38
CA ALA A 325 -8.35 6.81 8.01
C ALA A 325 -7.46 8.03 8.26
N LEU A 326 -6.22 7.82 8.72
CA LEU A 326 -5.25 8.91 8.90
C LEU A 326 -4.82 9.49 7.56
N ALA A 327 -4.63 8.69 6.51
CA ALA A 327 -4.28 9.18 5.18
C ALA A 327 -5.35 10.13 4.65
N ARG A 328 -6.63 9.76 4.79
CA ARG A 328 -7.76 10.63 4.43
C ARG A 328 -7.79 11.92 5.25
N ARG A 329 -7.53 11.85 6.57
CA ARG A 329 -7.49 13.04 7.43
C ARG A 329 -6.35 13.99 7.04
N ILE A 330 -5.16 13.47 6.79
CA ILE A 330 -3.99 14.26 6.36
C ILE A 330 -4.28 14.94 5.01
N ALA A 331 -4.84 14.21 4.04
CA ALA A 331 -5.21 14.76 2.74
C ALA A 331 -6.21 15.92 2.89
N ASN A 332 -7.26 15.74 3.69
CA ASN A 332 -8.24 16.79 3.95
C ASN A 332 -7.62 18.01 4.62
N SER A 333 -6.75 17.83 5.63
CA SER A 333 -6.06 18.95 6.29
C SER A 333 -5.14 19.70 5.31
N ASN A 334 -4.46 18.99 4.41
CA ASN A 334 -3.62 19.59 3.36
C ASN A 334 -4.46 20.42 2.37
N ASP A 335 -5.61 19.92 1.94
CA ASP A 335 -6.51 20.62 1.03
C ASP A 335 -7.10 21.90 1.66
N LEU A 336 -7.50 21.83 2.94
CA LEU A 336 -7.98 22.99 3.69
C LEU A 336 -6.89 24.05 3.84
N LEU A 337 -5.66 23.65 4.19
CA LEU A 337 -4.54 24.57 4.33
C LEU A 337 -4.18 25.23 2.99
N ARG A 338 -4.14 24.46 1.90
CA ARG A 338 -3.89 24.99 0.55
C ARG A 338 -4.96 25.99 0.13
N THR A 339 -6.22 25.72 0.44
CA THR A 339 -7.34 26.63 0.18
C THR A 339 -7.17 27.94 0.94
N ARG A 340 -6.84 27.87 2.24
CA ARG A 340 -6.61 29.04 3.08
C ARG A 340 -5.43 29.89 2.60
N VAL A 341 -4.29 29.27 2.32
CA VAL A 341 -3.10 29.95 1.75
C VAL A 341 -3.48 30.67 0.45
N GLY A 342 -4.27 30.04 -0.42
CA GLY A 342 -4.78 30.65 -1.64
C GLY A 342 -5.60 31.92 -1.37
N ILE A 343 -6.52 31.88 -0.40
CA ILE A 343 -7.35 33.04 -0.01
C ILE A 343 -6.48 34.17 0.57
N VAL A 344 -5.51 33.84 1.43
CA VAL A 344 -4.60 34.84 2.03
C VAL A 344 -3.74 35.52 0.95
N GLN A 345 -3.21 34.74 0.00
CA GLN A 345 -2.44 35.27 -1.14
C GLN A 345 -3.30 36.17 -2.05
N GLU A 346 -4.54 35.77 -2.34
CA GLU A 346 -5.46 36.59 -3.13
C GLU A 346 -5.80 37.91 -2.43
N ALA A 347 -6.05 37.87 -1.12
CA ALA A 347 -6.28 39.07 -0.31
C ALA A 347 -5.07 40.03 -0.32
N GLN A 348 -3.84 39.50 -0.17
CA GLN A 348 -2.61 40.29 -0.27
C GLN A 348 -2.44 40.91 -1.66
N ASN A 349 -2.64 40.14 -2.73
CA ASN A 349 -2.57 40.64 -4.10
C ASN A 349 -3.58 41.77 -4.34
N ARG A 350 -4.81 41.63 -3.84
CA ARG A 350 -5.83 42.68 -3.93
C ARG A 350 -5.41 43.94 -3.19
N GLN A 351 -4.83 43.83 -2.00
CA GLN A 351 -4.34 44.97 -1.23
C GLN A 351 -3.19 45.69 -1.93
N ILE A 352 -2.26 44.95 -2.54
CA ILE A 352 -1.18 45.51 -3.36
C ILE A 352 -1.75 46.30 -4.54
N LEU A 353 -2.69 45.73 -5.30
CA LEU A 353 -3.34 46.40 -6.44
C LEU A 353 -4.09 47.66 -6.02
N GLN A 354 -4.79 47.63 -4.88
CA GLN A 354 -5.45 48.81 -4.32
C GLN A 354 -4.45 49.92 -3.96
N SER A 355 -3.31 49.57 -3.36
CA SER A 355 -2.27 50.54 -3.03
C SER A 355 -1.64 51.18 -4.27
N LEU A 356 -1.43 50.39 -5.34
CA LEU A 356 -0.93 50.88 -6.62
C LEU A 356 -1.94 51.84 -7.27
N ASN A 357 -3.22 51.49 -7.30
CA ASN A 357 -4.28 52.35 -7.83
C ASN A 357 -4.37 53.67 -7.05
N ALA A 358 -4.27 53.62 -5.72
CA ALA A 358 -4.28 54.82 -4.88
C ALA A 358 -3.09 55.75 -5.20
N ARG A 359 -1.88 55.18 -5.33
CA ARG A 359 -0.67 55.93 -5.71
C ARG A 359 -0.79 56.52 -7.12
N ALA A 360 -1.27 55.76 -8.09
CA ALA A 360 -1.51 56.24 -9.45
C ALA A 360 -2.52 57.40 -9.47
N ALA A 361 -3.60 57.30 -8.69
CA ALA A 361 -4.59 58.38 -8.56
C ALA A 361 -3.99 59.64 -7.92
N GLN A 362 -3.12 59.51 -6.93
CA GLN A 362 -2.39 60.65 -6.35
C GLN A 362 -1.43 61.30 -7.36
N GLN A 363 -0.70 60.49 -8.13
CA GLN A 363 0.16 61.00 -9.20
C GLN A 363 -0.63 61.76 -10.27
N LEU A 364 -1.79 61.25 -10.68
CA LEU A 364 -2.67 61.94 -11.63
C LEU A 364 -3.16 63.29 -11.09
N ARG A 365 -3.53 63.38 -9.80
CA ARG A 365 -3.95 64.65 -9.19
C ARG A 365 -2.81 65.67 -9.14
N LEU A 366 -1.60 65.24 -8.80
CA LEU A 366 -0.42 66.10 -8.81
C LEU A 366 -0.10 66.58 -10.23
N GLN A 367 -0.20 65.70 -11.23
CA GLN A 367 0.00 66.06 -12.63
C GLN A 367 -1.03 67.10 -13.09
N GLN A 368 -2.31 66.91 -12.77
CA GLN A 368 -3.37 67.88 -13.07
C GLN A 368 -3.16 69.23 -12.36
N ALA A 369 -2.63 69.23 -11.13
CA ALA A 369 -2.28 70.46 -10.43
C ALA A 369 -1.13 71.21 -11.11
N VAL A 370 -0.10 70.50 -11.59
CA VAL A 370 1.02 71.07 -12.36
C VAL A 370 0.56 71.59 -13.72
N GLU A 371 -0.38 70.90 -14.37
CA GLU A 371 -1.00 71.38 -15.61
C GLU A 371 -1.80 72.67 -15.39
N GLY A 372 -2.51 72.81 -14.28
CA GLY A 372 -3.17 74.07 -13.92
C GLY A 372 -2.18 75.22 -13.75
N LEU A 373 -1.02 74.95 -13.13
CA LEU A 373 0.04 75.96 -12.96
C LEU A 373 0.72 76.33 -14.29
N SER A 374 0.91 75.37 -15.21
CA SER A 374 1.51 75.63 -16.51
C SER A 374 0.63 76.52 -17.40
N VAL A 375 -0.70 76.41 -17.32
CA VAL A 375 -1.64 77.34 -17.97
C VAL A 375 -1.36 78.78 -17.53
N ALA A 376 -1.18 79.02 -16.22
CA ALA A 376 -0.89 80.35 -15.70
C ALA A 376 0.46 80.88 -16.19
N ALA A 377 1.51 80.05 -16.13
CA ALA A 377 2.85 80.43 -16.58
C ALA A 377 2.89 80.73 -18.10
N ILE A 378 2.34 79.85 -18.94
CA ILE A 378 2.30 80.02 -20.39
C ILE A 378 1.49 81.26 -20.76
N SER A 379 0.32 81.46 -20.14
CA SER A 379 -0.53 82.62 -20.41
C SER A 379 0.20 83.93 -20.09
N TYR A 380 0.95 83.98 -18.97
CA TYR A 380 1.75 85.15 -18.61
C TYR A 380 2.83 85.45 -19.66
N TYR A 381 3.59 84.44 -20.11
CA TYR A 381 4.64 84.63 -21.11
C TYR A 381 4.07 85.04 -22.48
N VAL A 382 2.97 84.43 -22.93
CA VAL A 382 2.35 84.75 -24.23
C VAL A 382 1.76 86.16 -24.22
N VAL A 383 1.06 86.56 -23.14
CA VAL A 383 0.58 87.93 -22.96
C VAL A 383 1.74 88.92 -22.94
N GLY A 384 2.85 88.60 -22.25
CA GLY A 384 4.05 89.43 -22.24
C GLY A 384 4.63 89.64 -23.64
N LEU A 385 4.75 88.56 -24.42
CA LEU A 385 5.27 88.60 -25.79
C LEU A 385 4.38 89.42 -26.74
N LEU A 386 3.06 89.23 -26.65
CA LEU A 386 2.06 90.03 -27.37
C LEU A 386 2.10 91.50 -26.92
N GLY A 387 2.31 91.76 -25.64
CA GLY A 387 2.47 93.10 -25.10
C GLY A 387 3.66 93.83 -25.72
N TYR A 388 4.80 93.14 -25.87
CA TYR A 388 5.98 93.71 -26.52
C TYR A 388 5.75 94.01 -28.00
N THR A 389 5.08 93.11 -28.74
CA THR A 389 4.77 93.34 -30.16
C THR A 389 3.72 94.44 -30.37
N ILE A 390 2.66 94.50 -29.55
CA ILE A 390 1.64 95.57 -29.61
C ILE A 390 2.26 96.93 -29.28
N LYS A 391 3.11 97.02 -28.24
CA LYS A 391 3.84 98.25 -27.90
C LYS A 391 4.81 98.66 -29.02
N GLY A 392 5.48 97.70 -29.65
CA GLY A 392 6.31 97.95 -30.84
C GLY A 392 5.50 98.51 -32.02
N ALA A 393 4.31 97.95 -32.29
CA ALA A 393 3.42 98.42 -33.35
C ALA A 393 2.82 99.82 -33.08
N LYS A 394 2.57 100.17 -31.81
CA LYS A 394 2.24 101.55 -31.40
C LYS A 394 3.39 102.51 -31.70
N GLY A 395 4.64 102.09 -31.45
CA GLY A 395 5.84 102.87 -31.82
C GLY A 395 6.00 103.11 -33.33
N LEU A 396 5.43 102.23 -34.16
CA LEU A 396 5.40 102.33 -35.63
C LEU A 396 4.16 103.08 -36.18
N GLY A 397 3.27 103.58 -35.32
CA GLY A 397 2.09 104.36 -35.71
C GLY A 397 0.88 103.55 -36.20
N TRP A 398 0.89 102.23 -36.06
CA TRP A 398 -0.19 101.35 -36.56
C TRP A 398 -1.32 101.11 -35.57
N VAL A 399 -1.17 101.51 -34.30
CA VAL A 399 -2.13 101.25 -33.23
C VAL A 399 -2.32 102.49 -32.36
N HIS A 400 -3.56 102.95 -32.20
CA HIS A 400 -3.88 104.17 -31.43
C HIS A 400 -4.00 103.91 -29.93
N ASP A 401 -4.50 102.74 -29.51
CA ASP A 401 -4.71 102.38 -28.10
C ASP A 401 -4.19 100.97 -27.76
N ALA A 402 -2.90 100.88 -27.45
CA ALA A 402 -2.23 99.63 -27.12
C ALA A 402 -2.68 99.03 -25.78
N ASP A 403 -3.10 99.84 -24.82
CA ASP A 403 -3.41 99.36 -23.47
C ASP A 403 -4.76 98.65 -23.43
N ALA A 404 -5.76 99.16 -24.16
CA ALA A 404 -7.05 98.49 -24.35
C ALA A 404 -6.90 97.14 -25.09
N LEU A 405 -6.02 97.08 -26.11
CA LEU A 405 -5.74 95.85 -26.86
C LEU A 405 -5.04 94.78 -26.01
N ILE A 406 -4.09 95.17 -25.16
CA ILE A 406 -3.43 94.25 -24.23
C ILE A 406 -4.44 93.74 -23.19
N ALA A 407 -5.29 94.61 -22.64
CA ALA A 407 -6.33 94.23 -21.69
C ALA A 407 -7.33 93.21 -22.27
N LEU A 408 -7.70 93.36 -23.55
CA LEU A 408 -8.56 92.40 -24.25
C LEU A 408 -7.83 91.08 -24.56
N ALA A 409 -6.52 91.12 -24.80
CA ALA A 409 -5.71 89.94 -25.11
C ALA A 409 -5.56 88.99 -23.93
N VAL A 410 -5.55 89.49 -22.68
CA VAL A 410 -5.39 88.64 -21.47
C VAL A 410 -6.44 87.53 -21.37
N PRO A 411 -7.76 87.81 -21.36
CA PRO A 411 -8.77 86.76 -21.24
C PRO A 411 -8.83 85.86 -22.49
N LEU A 412 -8.55 86.39 -23.68
CA LEU A 412 -8.52 85.61 -24.92
C LEU A 412 -7.37 84.60 -24.93
N VAL A 413 -6.17 85.02 -24.52
CA VAL A 413 -4.99 84.14 -24.44
C VAL A 413 -5.15 83.11 -23.33
N ALA A 414 -5.57 83.53 -22.13
CA ALA A 414 -5.80 82.60 -21.02
C ALA A 414 -6.87 81.54 -21.36
N GLY A 415 -7.99 81.97 -21.96
CA GLY A 415 -9.04 81.07 -22.45
C GLY A 415 -8.55 80.14 -23.57
N GLY A 416 -7.76 80.67 -24.52
CA GLY A 416 -7.19 79.91 -25.63
C GLY A 416 -6.17 78.86 -25.18
N VAL A 417 -5.25 79.21 -24.30
CA VAL A 417 -4.25 78.29 -23.71
C VAL A 417 -4.96 77.19 -22.90
N TRP A 418 -5.96 77.54 -22.11
CA TRP A 418 -6.74 76.55 -21.37
C TRP A 418 -7.52 75.60 -22.28
N LEU A 419 -8.20 76.12 -23.33
CA LEU A 419 -8.95 75.31 -24.28
C LEU A 419 -8.03 74.38 -25.09
N THR A 420 -6.87 74.86 -25.53
CA THR A 420 -5.90 74.07 -26.30
C THR A 420 -5.33 72.93 -25.46
N LEU A 421 -4.83 73.22 -24.25
CA LEU A 421 -4.35 72.20 -23.32
C LEU A 421 -5.45 71.19 -22.96
N ARG A 422 -6.67 71.67 -22.66
CA ARG A 422 -7.82 70.80 -22.38
C ARG A 422 -8.20 69.93 -23.58
N SER A 423 -8.10 70.45 -24.80
CA SER A 423 -8.41 69.70 -26.02
C SER A 423 -7.37 68.63 -26.33
N MET A 424 -6.07 68.91 -26.12
CA MET A 424 -4.98 67.94 -26.29
C MET A 424 -5.11 66.81 -25.27
N HIS A 425 -5.39 67.13 -24.01
CA HIS A 425 -5.56 66.14 -22.95
C HIS A 425 -6.77 65.22 -23.23
N ARG A 426 -7.89 65.76 -23.74
CA ARG A 426 -9.05 64.96 -24.19
C ARG A 426 -8.73 64.04 -25.37
N ARG A 427 -7.84 64.44 -26.28
CA ARG A 427 -7.44 63.61 -27.43
C ARG A 427 -6.51 62.47 -26.99
N LEU A 428 -5.57 62.74 -26.09
CA LEU A 428 -4.67 61.73 -25.52
C LEU A 428 -5.41 60.68 -24.68
N HIS A 429 -6.39 61.08 -23.86
CA HIS A 429 -7.20 60.13 -23.11
C HIS A 429 -8.12 59.24 -23.98
N ARG A 430 -8.51 59.68 -25.18
CA ARG A 430 -9.26 58.84 -26.13
C ARG A 430 -8.39 57.79 -26.83
N ALA A 431 -7.10 58.05 -27.01
CA ALA A 431 -6.17 57.13 -27.67
C ALA A 431 -5.74 55.93 -26.80
N HIS A 432 -5.96 55.98 -25.48
CA HIS A 432 -5.65 54.88 -24.54
C HIS A 432 -6.85 53.95 -24.23
N ARG A 433 -8.00 54.13 -24.89
CA ARG A 433 -9.22 53.31 -24.72
C ARG A 433 -9.62 52.49 -25.95
N SER A 434 -8.80 52.48 -27.00
CA SER A 434 -8.84 51.52 -28.12
C SER A 434 -7.67 50.57 -27.98
#